data_AF-A0A441UIG6-F1
#
_entry.id   AF-A0A441UIG6-F1
#
_cell.length_a   1.000
_cell.length_b   1.000
_cell.length_c   1.000
_cell.angle_alpha   90.00
_cell.angle_beta   90.00
_cell.angle_gamma   90.00
#
_symmetry.space_group_name_H-M   'P 1'
#
loop_
_entity.id
_entity.type
_entity.pdbx_description
1 polymer ?
#
loop_
_entity_poly.entity_id
_entity_poly.type
_entity_poly.pdbx_seq_one_letter_code
_entity_poly.pdbx_strand_id
1 'polypeptide(L)'
;MSDFVAALPMYEWPEMRDEVDGQWARLRDAFRQKGIDAPATIARLNRDLPSVPGGIRDATGKLIAPDPATLPPDELDFHGLWLHPALLLAQTCWGPMELGLAPHVQLIGQPRYDAFEGGQGELYSSALVMRAGEAPAVGSPSDGSPLIPLDILRGKHFAFNSLDSMSGIIALTRDLEALGESLDIFSERSESGGHRASIVAIADGKADVAAIDCQSWAKARRFEPAAEAVTVVGWTRRRKGLPFITARTTPEKIVVALREAVAALA
;
A
#
# COMPACT_ATOMS: atom_id res chain seq x y z
N MET A 1 -9.73 -27.85 0.71
CA MET A 1 -9.07 -26.54 0.49
C MET A 1 -9.90 -25.53 1.25
N SER A 2 -9.28 -24.55 1.91
CA SER A 2 -10.01 -23.52 2.64
C SER A 2 -10.88 -22.70 1.70
N ASP A 3 -12.06 -22.29 2.17
CA ASP A 3 -12.95 -21.38 1.43
C ASP A 3 -12.54 -19.90 1.58
N PHE A 4 -11.55 -19.61 2.43
CA PHE A 4 -11.06 -18.25 2.68
C PHE A 4 -10.06 -17.78 1.62
N VAL A 5 -10.02 -16.46 1.42
CA VAL A 5 -9.06 -15.75 0.59
C VAL A 5 -8.10 -14.97 1.48
N ALA A 6 -6.81 -14.98 1.13
CA ALA A 6 -5.82 -14.07 1.69
C ALA A 6 -4.96 -13.45 0.58
N ALA A 7 -4.50 -12.22 0.75
CA ALA A 7 -3.66 -11.54 -0.24
C ALA A 7 -2.73 -10.50 0.41
N LEU A 8 -1.49 -10.36 -0.08
CA LEU A 8 -0.53 -9.37 0.44
C LEU A 8 0.00 -8.46 -0.69
N PRO A 9 -0.87 -7.78 -1.45
CA PRO A 9 -0.49 -7.34 -2.78
C PRO A 9 0.27 -6.00 -2.80
N MET A 10 0.25 -5.24 -1.70
CA MET A 10 0.83 -3.89 -1.67
C MET A 10 2.34 -3.84 -1.87
N TYR A 11 3.01 -4.96 -1.60
CA TYR A 11 4.46 -5.09 -1.56
C TYR A 11 4.98 -6.25 -2.41
N GLU A 12 4.10 -6.80 -3.25
CA GLU A 12 4.32 -7.95 -4.12
C GLU A 12 5.10 -7.54 -5.38
N TRP A 13 6.42 -7.67 -5.34
CA TRP A 13 7.28 -7.62 -6.53
C TRP A 13 7.73 -9.05 -6.88
N PRO A 14 8.03 -9.35 -8.16
CA PRO A 14 8.53 -10.67 -8.55
C PRO A 14 9.70 -11.16 -7.68
N GLU A 15 10.62 -10.25 -7.34
CA GLU A 15 11.82 -10.50 -6.54
C GLU A 15 11.52 -10.74 -5.04
N MET A 16 10.31 -10.41 -4.58
CA MET A 16 9.87 -10.47 -3.19
C MET A 16 8.96 -11.67 -2.89
N ARG A 17 8.61 -12.48 -3.89
CA ARG A 17 7.62 -13.56 -3.76
C ARG A 17 7.91 -14.52 -2.61
N ASP A 18 9.17 -14.96 -2.50
CA ASP A 18 9.57 -15.89 -1.43
C ASP A 18 9.44 -15.26 -0.04
N GLU A 19 9.73 -13.96 0.10
CA GLU A 19 9.58 -13.24 1.36
C GLU A 19 8.11 -13.05 1.73
N VAL A 20 7.27 -12.70 0.75
CA VAL A 20 5.83 -12.54 0.95
C VAL A 20 5.15 -13.88 1.26
N ASP A 21 5.50 -14.95 0.55
CA ASP A 21 5.02 -16.30 0.86
C ASP A 21 5.49 -16.75 2.25
N GLY A 22 6.73 -16.42 2.63
CA GLY A 22 7.24 -16.67 3.97
C GLY A 22 6.50 -15.87 5.06
N GLN A 23 6.15 -14.61 4.79
CA GLN A 23 5.32 -13.79 5.68
C GLN A 23 3.92 -14.41 5.83
N TRP A 24 3.29 -14.80 4.72
CA TRP A 24 2.01 -15.46 4.75
C TRP A 24 2.06 -16.78 5.52
N ALA A 25 3.07 -17.61 5.30
CA ALA A 25 3.21 -18.88 6.01
C ALA A 25 3.21 -18.70 7.54
N ARG A 26 3.95 -17.70 8.04
CA ARG A 26 3.97 -17.36 9.48
C ARG A 26 2.58 -16.93 9.99
N LEU A 27 1.91 -16.03 9.27
CA LEU A 27 0.56 -15.56 9.62
C LEU A 27 -0.46 -16.70 9.60
N ARG A 28 -0.47 -17.48 8.52
CA ARG A 28 -1.32 -18.66 8.31
C ARG A 28 -1.16 -19.67 9.43
N ASP A 29 0.07 -19.99 9.81
CA ASP A 29 0.34 -20.98 10.84
C ASP A 29 -0.14 -20.48 12.22
N ALA A 30 0.05 -19.18 12.52
CA ALA A 30 -0.51 -18.55 13.72
C ALA A 30 -2.05 -18.55 13.73
N PHE A 31 -2.69 -18.31 12.57
CA PHE A 31 -4.15 -18.39 12.45
C PHE A 31 -4.67 -19.81 12.65
N ARG A 32 -4.00 -20.81 12.07
CA ARG A 32 -4.35 -22.23 12.20
C ARG A 32 -4.20 -22.74 13.63
N GLN A 33 -3.20 -22.27 14.37
CA GLN A 33 -3.07 -22.57 15.81
C GLN A 33 -4.25 -22.04 16.64
N LYS A 34 -4.93 -20.99 16.16
CA LYS A 34 -6.17 -20.46 16.75
C LYS A 34 -7.45 -21.10 16.19
N GLY A 35 -7.32 -22.17 15.40
CA GLY A 35 -8.44 -22.91 14.83
C GLY A 35 -9.10 -22.25 13.61
N ILE A 36 -8.44 -21.29 12.98
CA ILE A 36 -8.90 -20.66 11.73
C ILE A 36 -8.35 -21.46 10.54
N ASP A 37 -9.23 -21.87 9.63
CA ASP A 37 -8.82 -22.58 8.40
C ASP A 37 -8.20 -21.61 7.37
N ALA A 38 -7.04 -21.04 7.68
CA ALA A 38 -6.36 -20.11 6.77
C ALA A 38 -5.89 -20.82 5.47
N PRO A 39 -6.02 -20.19 4.29
CA PRO A 39 -5.68 -20.81 3.02
C PRO A 39 -4.18 -21.13 2.90
N ALA A 40 -3.84 -22.14 2.09
CA ALA A 40 -2.46 -22.59 1.95
C ALA A 40 -1.56 -21.51 1.33
N THR A 41 -2.08 -20.79 0.34
CA THR A 41 -1.41 -19.76 -0.46
C THR A 41 -2.23 -18.47 -0.45
N ILE A 42 -1.61 -17.37 -0.85
CA ILE A 42 -2.29 -16.10 -1.11
C ILE A 42 -2.77 -16.02 -2.56
N ALA A 43 -3.84 -15.27 -2.78
CA ALA A 43 -4.31 -14.83 -4.08
C ALA A 43 -3.41 -13.70 -4.61
N ARG A 44 -3.09 -13.76 -5.90
CA ARG A 44 -2.29 -12.77 -6.62
C ARG A 44 -3.00 -12.22 -7.85
N LEU A 45 -3.99 -12.95 -8.35
CA LEU A 45 -4.74 -12.65 -9.56
C LEU A 45 -6.23 -12.86 -9.33
N ASN A 46 -7.07 -12.29 -10.19
CA ASN A 46 -8.52 -12.45 -10.18
C ASN A 46 -8.92 -13.93 -10.31
N ARG A 47 -8.18 -14.73 -11.09
CA ARG A 47 -8.39 -16.18 -11.22
C ARG A 47 -8.19 -16.98 -9.93
N ASP A 48 -7.49 -16.41 -8.94
CA ASP A 48 -7.27 -17.05 -7.64
C ASP A 48 -8.43 -16.78 -6.67
N LEU A 49 -9.33 -15.84 -7.01
CA LEU A 49 -10.47 -15.47 -6.19
C LEU A 49 -11.67 -16.37 -6.52
N PRO A 50 -12.38 -16.90 -5.50
CA PRO A 50 -13.66 -17.58 -5.72
C PRO A 50 -14.66 -16.69 -6.46
N SER A 51 -15.49 -17.31 -7.30
CA SER A 51 -16.61 -16.59 -7.93
C SER A 51 -17.62 -16.14 -6.88
N VAL A 52 -18.19 -14.96 -7.09
CA VAL A 52 -19.31 -14.42 -6.33
C VAL A 52 -20.46 -14.16 -7.32
N PRO A 53 -21.29 -15.18 -7.64
CA PRO A 53 -22.33 -15.04 -8.66
C PRO A 53 -23.26 -13.86 -8.39
N GLY A 54 -23.42 -12.99 -9.39
CA GLY A 54 -24.22 -11.75 -9.25
C GLY A 54 -23.49 -10.57 -8.60
N GLY A 55 -22.18 -10.73 -8.35
CA GLY A 55 -21.24 -9.74 -7.84
C GLY A 55 -21.34 -9.51 -6.33
N ILE A 56 -20.38 -8.74 -5.82
CA ILE A 56 -20.25 -8.44 -4.40
C ILE A 56 -21.18 -7.30 -4.02
N ARG A 57 -21.94 -7.47 -2.93
CA ARG A 57 -22.97 -6.53 -2.47
C ARG A 57 -22.71 -6.06 -1.06
N ASP A 58 -23.09 -4.82 -0.77
CA ASP A 58 -23.07 -4.30 0.60
C ASP A 58 -24.25 -4.81 1.44
N ALA A 59 -24.32 -4.38 2.70
CA ALA A 59 -25.39 -4.75 3.63
C ALA A 59 -26.80 -4.28 3.19
N THR A 60 -26.90 -3.34 2.25
CA THR A 60 -28.16 -2.89 1.66
C THR A 60 -28.54 -3.66 0.39
N GLY A 61 -27.68 -4.57 -0.07
CA GLY A 61 -27.85 -5.33 -1.31
C GLY A 61 -27.39 -4.59 -2.57
N LYS A 62 -26.80 -3.40 -2.44
CA LYS A 62 -26.24 -2.64 -3.57
C LYS A 62 -24.99 -3.34 -4.08
N LEU A 63 -24.88 -3.49 -5.41
CA LEU A 63 -23.67 -3.99 -6.07
C LEU A 63 -22.52 -2.99 -5.89
N ILE A 64 -21.43 -3.44 -5.28
CA ILE A 64 -20.25 -2.62 -4.97
C ILE A 64 -18.96 -3.11 -5.65
N ALA A 65 -18.91 -4.36 -6.08
CA ALA A 65 -17.85 -4.88 -6.95
C ALA A 65 -18.37 -6.01 -7.84
N PRO A 66 -17.79 -6.22 -9.04
CA PRO A 66 -18.19 -7.32 -9.92
C PRO A 66 -17.81 -8.68 -9.32
N ASP A 67 -18.32 -9.75 -9.93
CA ASP A 67 -17.82 -11.11 -9.66
C ASP A 67 -16.37 -11.21 -10.18
N PRO A 68 -15.38 -11.61 -9.36
CA PRO A 68 -14.01 -11.79 -9.81
C PRO A 68 -13.88 -12.67 -11.06
N ALA A 69 -14.76 -13.66 -11.24
CA ALA A 69 -14.74 -14.54 -12.40
C ALA A 69 -15.13 -13.85 -13.73
N THR A 70 -15.65 -12.62 -13.67
CA THR A 70 -16.00 -11.80 -14.85
C THR A 70 -14.91 -10.80 -15.24
N LEU A 71 -13.85 -10.69 -14.43
CA LEU A 71 -12.74 -9.77 -14.65
C LEU A 71 -11.62 -10.44 -15.48
N PRO A 72 -10.69 -9.66 -16.07
CA PRO A 72 -9.49 -10.20 -16.68
C PRO A 72 -8.74 -11.10 -15.69
N PRO A 73 -8.51 -12.37 -16.02
CA PRO A 73 -8.08 -13.36 -15.04
C PRO A 73 -6.61 -13.21 -14.62
N ASP A 74 -5.80 -12.48 -15.40
CA ASP A 74 -4.37 -12.24 -15.17
C ASP A 74 -4.07 -10.85 -14.59
N GLU A 75 -5.11 -10.14 -14.17
CA GLU A 75 -5.01 -8.91 -13.38
C GLU A 75 -5.46 -9.17 -11.94
N LEU A 76 -5.33 -8.19 -11.07
CA LEU A 76 -5.92 -8.21 -9.73
C LEU A 76 -6.69 -6.93 -9.49
N ASP A 77 -8.01 -7.03 -9.39
CA ASP A 77 -8.84 -5.91 -8.96
C ASP A 77 -8.78 -5.76 -7.43
N PHE A 78 -8.07 -4.74 -6.96
CA PHE A 78 -7.90 -4.49 -5.54
C PHE A 78 -9.23 -4.31 -4.81
N HIS A 79 -10.20 -3.62 -5.43
CA HIS A 79 -11.47 -3.34 -4.78
C HIS A 79 -12.29 -4.63 -4.60
N GLY A 80 -12.40 -5.46 -5.65
CA GLY A 80 -13.01 -6.78 -5.60
C GLY A 80 -12.34 -7.71 -4.59
N LEU A 81 -11.00 -7.72 -4.52
CA LEU A 81 -10.26 -8.45 -3.48
C LEU A 81 -10.63 -7.98 -2.07
N TRP A 82 -10.57 -6.68 -1.79
CA TRP A 82 -10.79 -6.14 -0.44
C TRP A 82 -12.25 -6.29 0.02
N LEU A 83 -13.19 -6.30 -0.91
CA LEU A 83 -14.62 -6.49 -0.64
C LEU A 83 -15.07 -7.95 -0.67
N HIS A 84 -14.18 -8.89 -1.04
CA HIS A 84 -14.55 -10.28 -1.21
C HIS A 84 -15.14 -10.86 0.10
N PRO A 85 -16.32 -11.50 0.07
CA PRO A 85 -17.01 -11.95 1.29
C PRO A 85 -16.24 -13.05 2.05
N ALA A 86 -15.40 -13.81 1.35
CA ALA A 86 -14.51 -14.80 1.95
C ALA A 86 -13.12 -14.26 2.32
N LEU A 87 -12.90 -12.93 2.31
CA LEU A 87 -11.62 -12.35 2.67
C LEU A 87 -11.31 -12.60 4.15
N LEU A 88 -10.25 -13.36 4.42
CA LEU A 88 -9.71 -13.60 5.76
C LEU A 88 -8.64 -12.56 6.15
N LEU A 89 -7.77 -12.21 5.20
CA LEU A 89 -6.72 -11.22 5.43
C LEU A 89 -6.25 -10.60 4.11
N ALA A 90 -6.29 -9.28 3.99
CA ALA A 90 -5.56 -8.57 2.95
C ALA A 90 -4.76 -7.39 3.48
N GLN A 91 -3.67 -7.03 2.80
CA GLN A 91 -3.10 -5.68 2.90
C GLN A 91 -3.88 -4.71 2.02
N THR A 92 -4.12 -3.51 2.54
CA THR A 92 -4.62 -2.36 1.79
C THR A 92 -3.81 -1.11 2.17
N CYS A 93 -4.25 0.06 1.71
CA CYS A 93 -3.66 1.35 2.03
C CYS A 93 -4.66 2.20 2.83
N TRP A 94 -4.19 3.18 3.60
CA TRP A 94 -5.09 4.09 4.31
C TRP A 94 -5.88 5.02 3.39
N GLY A 95 -5.41 5.26 2.17
CA GLY A 95 -6.14 6.08 1.20
C GLY A 95 -7.48 5.46 0.79
N PRO A 96 -7.53 4.21 0.27
CA PRO A 96 -8.80 3.51 0.03
C PRO A 96 -9.66 3.38 1.28
N MET A 97 -9.05 3.12 2.45
CA MET A 97 -9.76 3.06 3.74
C MET A 97 -10.52 4.36 4.03
N GLU A 98 -9.87 5.51 3.87
CA GLU A 98 -10.46 6.83 4.10
C GLU A 98 -11.42 7.25 2.97
N LEU A 99 -11.22 6.75 1.75
CA LEU A 99 -12.03 7.03 0.56
C LEU A 99 -13.19 6.04 0.34
N GLY A 100 -13.63 5.37 1.40
CA GLY A 100 -14.90 4.63 1.41
C GLY A 100 -14.78 3.13 1.60
N LEU A 101 -13.58 2.54 1.71
CA LEU A 101 -13.44 1.11 2.00
C LEU A 101 -13.74 0.76 3.46
N ALA A 102 -13.40 1.64 4.42
CA ALA A 102 -13.49 1.34 5.85
C ALA A 102 -14.88 0.84 6.34
N PRO A 103 -16.02 1.34 5.84
CA PRO A 103 -17.34 0.79 6.17
C PRO A 103 -17.55 -0.67 5.75
N HIS A 104 -16.78 -1.19 4.79
CA HIS A 104 -16.98 -2.51 4.19
C HIS A 104 -15.96 -3.57 4.63
N VAL A 105 -15.08 -3.25 5.58
CA VAL A 105 -14.04 -4.16 6.08
C VAL A 105 -13.86 -4.03 7.58
N GLN A 106 -13.06 -4.91 8.18
CA GLN A 106 -12.63 -4.81 9.56
C GLN A 106 -11.11 -4.73 9.63
N LEU A 107 -10.59 -3.74 10.37
CA LEU A 107 -9.16 -3.58 10.63
C LEU A 107 -8.65 -4.68 11.59
N ILE A 108 -7.59 -5.37 11.19
CA ILE A 108 -6.93 -6.44 11.94
C ILE A 108 -5.63 -5.96 12.59
N GLY A 109 -4.83 -5.13 11.92
CA GLY A 109 -3.55 -4.68 12.47
C GLY A 109 -2.70 -4.00 11.41
N GLN A 110 -1.43 -3.75 11.72
CA GLN A 110 -0.47 -3.11 10.82
C GLN A 110 0.91 -3.77 11.01
N PRO A 111 1.73 -3.88 9.96
CA PRO A 111 3.12 -4.27 10.10
C PRO A 111 3.95 -3.13 10.70
N ARG A 112 5.13 -3.49 11.21
CA ARG A 112 6.14 -2.53 11.67
C ARG A 112 7.03 -2.08 10.53
N TYR A 113 7.49 -0.83 10.61
CA TYR A 113 8.34 -0.16 9.62
C TYR A 113 9.73 0.18 10.17
N ASP A 114 10.08 -0.24 11.39
CA ASP A 114 11.37 0.12 12.03
C ASP A 114 12.61 -0.29 11.23
N ALA A 115 12.49 -1.24 10.31
CA ALA A 115 13.58 -1.68 9.43
C ALA A 115 13.90 -0.68 8.31
N PHE A 116 13.09 0.35 8.11
CA PHE A 116 13.20 1.29 6.99
C PHE A 116 13.41 2.71 7.48
N GLU A 117 14.28 3.46 6.82
CA GLU A 117 14.43 4.89 7.07
C GLU A 117 13.10 5.61 6.85
N GLY A 118 12.70 6.46 7.81
CA GLY A 118 11.37 7.08 7.83
C GLY A 118 10.27 6.21 8.44
N GLY A 119 10.59 4.99 8.89
CA GLY A 119 9.72 4.13 9.67
C GLY A 119 9.94 4.24 11.19
N GLN A 120 8.87 4.14 11.97
CA GLN A 120 8.91 3.98 13.43
C GLN A 120 7.66 3.25 13.92
N GLY A 121 7.81 2.04 14.47
CA GLY A 121 6.68 1.20 14.84
C GLY A 121 5.74 0.97 13.66
N GLU A 122 4.44 1.22 13.85
CA GLU A 122 3.43 1.09 12.79
C GLU A 122 3.35 2.31 11.85
N LEU A 123 4.27 3.28 11.97
CA LEU A 123 4.26 4.51 11.18
C LEU A 123 5.36 4.52 10.12
N TYR A 124 5.08 5.14 8.97
CA TYR A 124 6.05 5.38 7.91
C TYR A 124 5.92 6.78 7.32
N SER A 125 6.98 7.23 6.64
CA SER A 125 7.01 8.41 5.79
C SER A 125 7.27 8.00 4.34
N SER A 126 6.76 8.79 3.40
CA SER A 126 7.17 8.71 2.00
C SER A 126 8.42 9.55 1.77
N ALA A 127 9.41 8.97 1.10
CA ALA A 127 10.55 9.69 0.53
C ALA A 127 10.09 10.47 -0.71
N LEU A 128 10.43 11.76 -0.76
CA LEU A 128 10.31 12.56 -1.97
C LEU A 128 11.60 12.37 -2.77
N VAL A 129 11.50 11.79 -3.96
CA VAL A 129 12.66 11.47 -4.80
C VAL A 129 12.67 12.33 -6.05
N MET A 130 13.86 12.77 -6.46
CA MET A 130 14.12 13.49 -7.71
C MET A 130 15.33 12.90 -8.42
N ARG A 131 15.60 13.30 -9.67
CA ARG A 131 16.83 12.90 -10.38
C ARG A 131 18.07 13.27 -9.56
N ALA A 132 19.03 12.34 -9.47
CA ALA A 132 20.27 12.54 -8.77
C ALA A 132 21.04 13.76 -9.34
N GLY A 133 21.56 14.61 -8.46
CA GLY A 133 22.29 15.82 -8.82
C GLY A 133 21.44 17.09 -8.95
N GLU A 134 20.10 17.00 -8.96
CA GLU A 134 19.23 18.20 -8.97
C GLU A 134 19.12 18.87 -7.60
N ALA A 135 19.31 18.13 -6.51
CA ALA A 135 19.26 18.61 -5.13
C ALA A 135 20.08 17.71 -4.20
N PRO A 136 20.51 18.22 -3.02
CA PRO A 136 21.24 17.43 -2.04
C PRO A 136 20.38 16.30 -1.47
N ALA A 137 21.02 15.15 -1.22
CA ALA A 137 20.38 14.04 -0.54
C ALA A 137 20.08 14.39 0.92
N VAL A 138 18.90 14.01 1.42
CA VAL A 138 18.49 14.26 2.82
C VAL A 138 17.99 12.98 3.49
N GLY A 139 18.30 12.85 4.78
CA GLY A 139 17.76 11.78 5.61
C GLY A 139 16.40 12.11 6.21
N SER A 140 15.68 11.09 6.67
CA SER A 140 14.37 11.27 7.30
C SER A 140 14.46 11.94 8.68
N PRO A 141 13.62 12.94 8.99
CA PRO A 141 13.59 13.55 10.31
C PRO A 141 13.29 12.55 11.45
N SER A 142 14.12 12.56 12.49
CA SER A 142 13.99 11.64 13.64
C SER A 142 12.74 11.86 14.48
N ASP A 143 12.11 13.04 14.39
CA ASP A 143 10.85 13.38 15.07
C ASP A 143 9.60 13.07 14.21
N GLY A 144 9.78 12.79 12.92
CA GLY A 144 8.69 12.42 12.00
C GLY A 144 7.94 13.62 11.44
N SER A 145 8.48 14.81 11.66
CA SER A 145 8.05 16.02 10.98
C SER A 145 8.25 15.89 9.47
N PRO A 146 7.45 16.62 8.65
CA PRO A 146 7.65 16.63 7.21
C PRO A 146 8.85 17.52 6.87
N LEU A 147 9.63 17.10 5.87
CA LEU A 147 10.68 17.89 5.22
C LEU A 147 10.29 18.06 3.74
N ILE A 148 9.56 19.13 3.43
CA ILE A 148 9.05 19.42 2.09
C ILE A 148 9.85 20.58 1.48
N PRO A 149 10.74 20.34 0.51
CA PRO A 149 11.60 21.38 -0.04
C PRO A 149 10.86 22.18 -1.14
N LEU A 150 9.97 23.10 -0.74
CA LEU A 150 9.04 23.79 -1.64
C LEU A 150 9.72 24.52 -2.81
N ASP A 151 10.92 25.06 -2.58
CA ASP A 151 11.70 25.80 -3.57
C ASP A 151 12.13 24.94 -4.76
N ILE A 152 12.55 23.70 -4.51
CA ILE A 152 12.98 22.77 -5.57
C ILE A 152 11.80 22.00 -6.20
N LEU A 153 10.69 21.85 -5.47
CA LEU A 153 9.50 21.15 -5.96
C LEU A 153 8.63 22.01 -6.89
N ARG A 154 8.68 23.34 -6.73
CA ARG A 154 7.80 24.23 -7.49
C ARG A 154 8.09 24.16 -8.99
N GLY A 155 7.03 24.07 -9.79
CA GLY A 155 7.08 24.00 -11.24
C GLY A 155 7.50 22.64 -11.80
N LYS A 156 7.73 21.63 -10.96
CA LYS A 156 8.12 20.27 -11.38
C LYS A 156 6.92 19.44 -11.83
N HIS A 157 7.20 18.37 -12.60
CA HIS A 157 6.25 17.32 -12.93
C HIS A 157 6.26 16.23 -11.84
N PHE A 158 5.14 16.12 -11.11
CA PHE A 158 4.96 15.16 -10.03
C PHE A 158 4.26 13.87 -10.48
N ALA A 159 4.92 12.72 -10.30
CA ALA A 159 4.35 11.41 -10.55
C ALA A 159 3.92 10.69 -9.26
N PHE A 160 2.76 10.03 -9.28
CA PHE A 160 2.19 9.31 -8.13
C PHE A 160 1.49 8.03 -8.57
N ASN A 161 1.23 7.09 -7.66
CA ASN A 161 0.71 5.77 -8.02
C ASN A 161 -0.71 5.84 -8.62
N SER A 162 -1.61 6.43 -7.85
CA SER A 162 -3.05 6.53 -8.11
C SER A 162 -3.63 7.60 -7.17
N LEU A 163 -4.79 8.15 -7.50
CA LEU A 163 -5.42 9.23 -6.73
C LEU A 163 -5.80 8.84 -5.29
N ASP A 164 -6.00 7.54 -5.03
CA ASP A 164 -6.29 7.00 -3.71
C ASP A 164 -5.04 6.57 -2.93
N SER A 165 -3.83 6.83 -3.43
CA SER A 165 -2.60 6.43 -2.74
C SER A 165 -2.26 7.33 -1.54
N MET A 166 -2.24 6.75 -0.32
CA MET A 166 -1.79 7.48 0.87
C MET A 166 -0.35 7.95 0.72
N SER A 167 0.56 7.05 0.36
CA SER A 167 2.00 7.33 0.20
C SER A 167 2.29 8.18 -1.02
N GLY A 168 1.59 7.96 -2.12
CA GLY A 168 1.88 8.52 -3.43
C GLY A 168 1.38 9.95 -3.62
N ILE A 169 0.23 10.33 -3.05
CA ILE A 169 -0.34 11.67 -3.28
C ILE A 169 -0.98 12.27 -2.02
N ILE A 170 -1.83 11.53 -1.30
CA ILE A 170 -2.64 12.10 -0.20
C ILE A 170 -1.76 12.65 0.94
N ALA A 171 -0.70 11.93 1.33
CA ALA A 171 0.19 12.37 2.39
C ALA A 171 0.88 13.70 2.05
N LEU A 172 1.38 13.83 0.81
CA LEU A 172 2.02 15.05 0.34
C LEU A 172 1.02 16.20 0.23
N THR A 173 -0.19 15.95 -0.30
CA THR A 173 -1.26 16.97 -0.34
C THR A 173 -1.51 17.57 1.04
N ARG A 174 -1.67 16.73 2.07
CA ARG A 174 -1.90 17.17 3.45
C ARG A 174 -0.72 17.96 4.03
N ASP A 175 0.51 17.55 3.71
CA ASP A 175 1.71 18.26 4.17
C ASP A 175 1.86 19.61 3.47
N LEU A 176 1.48 19.73 2.20
CA LEU A 176 1.43 21.00 1.46
C LEU A 176 0.35 21.93 2.01
N GLU A 177 -0.87 21.41 2.24
CA GLU A 177 -1.98 22.18 2.83
C GLU A 177 -1.59 22.76 4.20
N ALA A 178 -0.89 21.98 5.03
CA ALA A 178 -0.39 22.43 6.32
C ALA A 178 0.67 23.55 6.22
N LEU A 179 1.32 23.69 5.06
CA LEU A 179 2.24 24.78 4.73
C LEU A 179 1.56 25.96 4.02
N GLY A 180 0.23 25.91 3.82
CA GLY A 180 -0.52 26.93 3.07
C GLY A 180 -0.38 26.82 1.55
N GLU A 181 0.10 25.68 1.05
CA GLU A 181 0.26 25.38 -0.37
C GLU A 181 -0.76 24.32 -0.82
N SER A 182 -0.77 24.00 -2.12
CA SER A 182 -1.56 22.91 -2.69
C SER A 182 -0.70 22.11 -3.67
N LEU A 183 -1.25 21.06 -4.27
CA LEU A 183 -0.61 20.36 -5.39
C LEU A 183 -0.40 21.25 -6.63
N ASP A 184 -0.90 22.49 -6.65
CA ASP A 184 -0.69 23.45 -7.74
C ASP A 184 0.70 24.08 -7.73
N ILE A 185 1.53 23.76 -6.73
CA ILE A 185 2.96 24.04 -6.83
C ILE A 185 3.61 23.28 -7.99
N PHE A 186 3.03 22.17 -8.43
CA PHE A 186 3.52 21.36 -9.56
C PHE A 186 2.92 21.87 -10.87
N SER A 187 3.74 21.94 -11.92
CA SER A 187 3.29 22.37 -13.25
C SER A 187 2.48 21.27 -13.97
N GLU A 188 2.80 20.02 -13.67
CA GLU A 188 2.17 18.82 -14.24
C GLU A 188 2.09 17.72 -13.18
N ARG A 189 1.10 16.84 -13.31
CA ARG A 189 0.93 15.66 -12.46
C ARG A 189 0.52 14.45 -13.30
N SER A 190 1.11 13.28 -13.03
CA SER A 190 0.79 12.04 -13.75
C SER A 190 0.63 10.82 -12.84
N GLU A 191 -0.32 9.95 -13.20
CA GLU A 191 -0.50 8.64 -12.58
C GLU A 191 0.47 7.63 -13.22
N SER A 192 1.34 7.05 -12.41
CA SER A 192 2.34 6.05 -12.83
C SER A 192 1.87 4.61 -12.65
N GLY A 193 0.82 4.38 -11.86
CA GLY A 193 0.35 3.06 -11.45
C GLY A 193 1.11 2.43 -10.29
N GLY A 194 2.26 2.98 -9.86
CA GLY A 194 3.02 2.38 -8.76
C GLY A 194 4.35 3.05 -8.43
N HIS A 195 4.86 2.80 -7.23
CA HIS A 195 6.11 3.39 -6.74
C HIS A 195 7.33 3.07 -7.62
N ARG A 196 7.48 1.81 -8.06
CA ARG A 196 8.55 1.41 -8.98
C ARG A 196 8.45 2.15 -10.32
N ALA A 197 7.24 2.29 -10.85
CA ALA A 197 6.97 3.01 -12.10
C ALA A 197 7.26 4.51 -11.98
N SER A 198 6.93 5.14 -10.85
CA SER A 198 7.30 6.55 -10.58
C SER A 198 8.82 6.76 -10.57
N ILE A 199 9.59 5.84 -9.97
CA ILE A 199 11.06 5.91 -9.96
C ILE A 199 11.62 5.80 -11.37
N VAL A 200 11.13 4.83 -12.15
CA VAL A 200 11.51 4.67 -13.57
C VAL A 200 11.16 5.90 -14.39
N ALA A 201 9.97 6.49 -14.19
CA ALA A 201 9.55 7.70 -14.89
C ALA A 201 10.49 8.88 -14.63
N ILE A 202 11.01 9.03 -13.40
CA ILE A 202 11.99 10.07 -13.08
C ILE A 202 13.33 9.79 -13.76
N ALA A 203 13.83 8.56 -13.68
CA ALA A 203 15.08 8.18 -14.33
C ALA A 203 15.03 8.44 -15.84
N ASP A 204 13.91 8.08 -16.49
CA ASP A 204 13.62 8.30 -17.91
C ASP A 204 13.39 9.78 -18.28
N GLY A 205 13.22 10.68 -17.31
CA GLY A 205 12.89 12.10 -17.56
C GLY A 205 11.46 12.35 -18.02
N LYS A 206 10.55 11.42 -17.71
CA LYS A 206 9.11 11.57 -17.92
C LYS A 206 8.41 12.24 -16.74
N ALA A 207 9.07 12.28 -15.58
CA ALA A 207 8.65 13.01 -14.39
C ALA A 207 9.89 13.59 -13.70
N ASP A 208 9.69 14.54 -12.79
CA ASP A 208 10.79 15.17 -12.05
C ASP A 208 10.83 14.73 -10.58
N VAL A 209 9.67 14.46 -10.00
CA VAL A 209 9.52 14.14 -8.58
C VAL A 209 8.42 13.11 -8.32
N ALA A 210 8.60 12.28 -7.31
CA ALA A 210 7.57 11.36 -6.81
C ALA A 210 7.67 11.17 -5.30
N ALA A 211 6.54 10.80 -4.68
CA ALA A 211 6.48 10.36 -3.29
C ALA A 211 6.42 8.83 -3.23
N ILE A 212 7.37 8.22 -2.52
CA ILE A 212 7.57 6.77 -2.46
C ILE A 212 7.55 6.32 -1.01
N ASP A 213 6.68 5.38 -0.61
CA ASP A 213 6.72 4.87 0.76
C ASP A 213 8.09 4.27 1.10
N CYS A 214 8.53 4.39 2.36
CA CYS A 214 9.90 4.01 2.72
C CYS A 214 10.25 2.55 2.44
N GLN A 215 9.28 1.62 2.54
CA GLN A 215 9.53 0.22 2.27
C GLN A 215 9.66 -0.03 0.76
N SER A 216 8.81 0.58 -0.07
CA SER A 216 8.98 0.55 -1.53
C SER A 216 10.28 1.21 -1.97
N TRP A 217 10.70 2.29 -1.31
CA TRP A 217 12.00 2.92 -1.59
C TRP A 217 13.16 1.98 -1.28
N ALA A 218 13.17 1.36 -0.09
CA ALA A 218 14.19 0.37 0.28
C ALA A 218 14.24 -0.81 -0.70
N LYS A 219 13.08 -1.27 -1.18
CA LYS A 219 12.99 -2.32 -2.22
C LYS A 219 13.52 -1.84 -3.57
N ALA A 220 13.16 -0.64 -4.00
CA ALA A 220 13.66 -0.07 -5.24
C ALA A 220 15.19 0.02 -5.24
N ARG A 221 15.78 0.49 -4.13
CA ARG A 221 17.23 0.53 -3.95
C ARG A 221 17.91 -0.84 -4.04
N ARG A 222 17.18 -1.94 -3.81
CA ARG A 222 17.71 -3.31 -3.88
C ARG A 222 17.50 -3.96 -5.24
N PHE A 223 16.42 -3.65 -5.96
CA PHE A 223 15.99 -4.43 -7.12
C PHE A 223 15.71 -3.62 -8.39
N GLU A 224 15.63 -2.29 -8.30
CA GLU A 224 15.34 -1.42 -9.44
C GLU A 224 16.58 -0.58 -9.80
N PRO A 225 17.28 -0.89 -10.90
CA PRO A 225 18.44 -0.11 -11.36
C PRO A 225 18.14 1.38 -11.53
N ALA A 226 16.93 1.77 -11.93
CA ALA A 226 16.55 3.17 -12.03
C ALA A 226 16.63 3.93 -10.70
N ALA A 227 16.61 3.23 -9.55
CA ALA A 227 16.77 3.83 -8.23
C ALA A 227 18.18 4.37 -7.96
N GLU A 228 19.17 4.04 -8.81
CA GLU A 228 20.51 4.65 -8.78
C GLU A 228 20.52 6.06 -9.39
N ALA A 229 19.59 6.37 -10.28
CA ALA A 229 19.48 7.64 -10.97
C ALA A 229 18.65 8.69 -10.21
N VAL A 230 18.13 8.35 -9.03
CA VAL A 230 17.31 9.24 -8.20
C VAL A 230 17.86 9.34 -6.78
N THR A 231 17.59 10.47 -6.13
CA THR A 231 17.99 10.74 -4.74
C THR A 231 16.80 11.25 -3.93
N VAL A 232 16.82 10.98 -2.63
CA VAL A 232 15.81 11.50 -1.69
C VAL A 232 16.12 12.95 -1.37
N VAL A 233 15.17 13.84 -1.63
CA VAL A 233 15.31 15.30 -1.43
C VAL A 233 14.40 15.83 -0.31
N GLY A 234 13.47 15.01 0.16
CA GLY A 234 12.53 15.37 1.21
C GLY A 234 11.76 14.15 1.73
N TRP A 235 10.92 14.38 2.72
CA TRP A 235 10.13 13.35 3.38
C TRP A 235 8.76 13.89 3.78
N THR A 236 7.70 13.11 3.59
CA THR A 236 6.40 13.43 4.17
C THR A 236 6.43 13.22 5.68
N ARG A 237 5.48 13.80 6.42
CA ARG A 237 5.29 13.51 7.84
C ARG A 237 4.95 12.04 8.05
N ARG A 238 5.36 11.47 9.19
CA ARG A 238 5.04 10.09 9.55
C ARG A 238 3.53 9.88 9.70
N ARG A 239 3.02 8.81 9.08
CA ARG A 239 1.61 8.40 9.04
C ARG A 239 1.49 6.90 9.26
N LYS A 240 0.27 6.44 9.53
CA LYS A 240 -0.02 5.02 9.73
C LYS A 240 0.37 4.19 8.50
N GLY A 241 1.05 3.06 8.74
CA GLY A 241 1.44 2.06 7.76
C GLY A 241 0.29 1.25 7.20
N LEU A 242 0.58 0.45 6.17
CA LEU A 242 -0.43 -0.31 5.45
C LEU A 242 -1.22 -1.25 6.36
N PRO A 243 -2.56 -1.12 6.45
CA PRO A 243 -3.35 -1.96 7.33
C PRO A 243 -3.61 -3.36 6.75
N PHE A 244 -3.68 -4.33 7.65
CA PHE A 244 -4.31 -5.62 7.42
C PHE A 244 -5.82 -5.52 7.69
N ILE A 245 -6.62 -6.05 6.78
CA ILE A 245 -8.08 -6.04 6.84
C ILE A 245 -8.67 -7.44 6.62
N THR A 246 -9.90 -7.66 7.10
CA THR A 246 -10.73 -8.85 6.81
C THR A 246 -12.12 -8.42 6.35
N ALA A 247 -12.92 -9.33 5.80
CA ALA A 247 -14.29 -9.05 5.37
C ALA A 247 -15.15 -8.45 6.50
N ARG A 248 -16.08 -7.54 6.16
CA ARG A 248 -17.01 -6.93 7.13
C ARG A 248 -17.83 -7.95 7.91
N THR A 249 -18.17 -9.06 7.29
CA THR A 249 -19.02 -10.13 7.85
C THR A 249 -18.23 -11.14 8.68
N THR A 250 -16.91 -10.99 8.80
CA THR A 250 -16.07 -11.89 9.61
C THR A 250 -16.57 -11.88 11.07
N PRO A 251 -16.92 -13.04 11.66
CA PRO A 251 -17.40 -13.12 13.04
C PRO A 251 -16.42 -12.52 14.04
N GLU A 252 -16.93 -11.84 15.07
CA GLU A 252 -16.13 -11.14 16.08
C GLU A 252 -15.06 -12.03 16.72
N LYS A 253 -15.41 -13.30 17.04
CA LYS A 253 -14.46 -14.28 17.59
C LYS A 253 -13.26 -14.52 16.66
N ILE A 254 -13.47 -14.56 15.35
CA ILE A 254 -12.39 -14.71 14.36
C ILE A 254 -11.57 -13.43 14.29
N VAL A 255 -12.20 -12.26 14.29
CA VAL A 255 -11.51 -10.96 14.27
C VAL A 255 -10.58 -10.79 15.47
N VAL A 256 -11.04 -11.15 16.67
CA VAL A 256 -10.20 -11.15 17.89
C VAL A 256 -9.00 -12.08 17.72
N ALA A 257 -9.23 -13.31 17.27
CA ALA A 257 -8.16 -14.28 17.04
C ALA A 257 -7.13 -13.80 15.99
N LEU A 258 -7.59 -13.19 14.90
CA LEU A 258 -6.72 -12.59 13.87
C LEU A 258 -5.87 -11.46 14.45
N ARG A 259 -6.47 -10.54 15.21
CA ARG A 259 -5.77 -9.42 15.87
C ARG A 259 -4.68 -9.92 16.81
N GLU A 260 -5.00 -10.90 17.65
CA GLU A 260 -4.03 -11.50 18.58
C GLU A 260 -2.87 -12.17 17.83
N ALA A 261 -3.15 -12.89 16.74
CA ALA A 261 -2.12 -13.56 15.96
C ALA A 261 -1.22 -12.58 15.21
N VAL A 262 -1.78 -11.52 14.63
CA VAL A 262 -1.00 -10.46 13.97
C VAL A 262 -0.14 -9.72 14.99
N ALA A 263 -0.68 -9.35 16.15
CA ALA A 263 0.07 -8.65 17.19
C ALA A 263 1.23 -9.49 17.76
N ALA A 264 1.09 -10.82 17.82
CA ALA A 264 2.15 -11.71 18.29
C ALA A 264 3.31 -11.88 17.30
N LEU A 265 3.11 -11.51 16.03
CA LEU A 265 4.11 -11.58 14.96
C LEU A 265 4.71 -10.20 14.62
N ALA A 266 4.19 -9.13 15.21
CA ALA A 266 4.59 -7.75 14.97
C ALA A 266 5.82 -7.36 15.79
#